data_AF-A0A3A9VMK7-F1
#
_entry.id   AF-A0A3A9VMK7-F1
#
_cell.length_a   1.000
_cell.length_b   1.000
_cell.length_c   1.000
_cell.angle_alpha   90.00
_cell.angle_beta   90.00
_cell.angle_gamma   90.00
#
_symmetry.space_group_name_H-M   'P 1'
#
loop_
_entity.id
_entity.type
_entity.pdbx_description
1 polymer ?
#
loop_
_entity_poly.entity_id
_entity_poly.type
_entity_poly.pdbx_seq_one_letter_code
_entity_poly.pdbx_strand_id
1 'polypeptide(L)'
;MTNTQKTNRPAVPQIGSQVSQIYRRKLGSYEITVLGDGYVDLAHEIWANPSADKLDGYLAKAFQPPGSIRNGVNAYLINTGKKLILVDSGAAELFGPDAGLFPGNLSQVGLKPEDIDKVLITHMHPDHIAGLLTTEGGMLIPDAEIHVESTELNYWTNAEAQSKSVEISKPWFDLGRGWQKAYDGRISTFHGETYLGDGITAFPLPGHSPGHTGYRIESEGESLLIIGDAVISAAIQFTDIEAMAIWDYSAEDSIKTRKTLFDMAATDRTVITATHIPFPSFGYVDRRADGSYAYVPEEWRYGL
;
A
#
# COMPACT_ATOMS: atom_id res chain seq x y z
N MET A 1 -66.54 2.81 10.24
CA MET A 1 -65.72 1.59 10.14
C MET A 1 -64.44 1.95 9.41
N THR A 2 -63.33 2.17 10.12
CA THR A 2 -62.02 2.45 9.52
C THR A 2 -61.20 1.16 9.52
N ASN A 3 -61.03 0.61 8.32
CA ASN A 3 -60.31 -0.62 8.06
C ASN A 3 -58.81 -0.30 7.96
N THR A 4 -58.08 -0.39 9.07
CA THR A 4 -56.61 -0.32 9.05
C THR A 4 -56.05 -1.68 8.68
N GLN A 5 -55.80 -1.92 7.39
CA GLN A 5 -54.95 -3.02 6.95
C GLN A 5 -53.52 -2.76 7.44
N LYS A 6 -53.13 -3.42 8.52
CA LYS A 6 -51.71 -3.54 8.91
C LYS A 6 -51.00 -4.36 7.85
N THR A 7 -50.18 -3.71 7.03
CA THR A 7 -49.27 -4.40 6.12
C THR A 7 -48.15 -5.05 6.94
N ASN A 8 -48.31 -6.33 7.30
CA ASN A 8 -47.21 -7.14 7.83
C ASN A 8 -46.23 -7.40 6.68
N ARG A 9 -45.20 -6.56 6.54
CA ARG A 9 -44.07 -6.89 5.66
C ARG A 9 -43.15 -7.88 6.39
N PRO A 10 -42.69 -8.95 5.71
CA PRO A 10 -41.70 -9.85 6.29
C PRO A 10 -40.38 -9.13 6.56
N ALA A 11 -39.62 -9.62 7.54
CA ALA A 11 -38.29 -9.11 7.84
C ALA A 11 -37.36 -9.33 6.64
N VAL A 12 -36.55 -8.32 6.32
CA VAL A 12 -35.55 -8.38 5.26
C VAL A 12 -34.21 -8.80 5.89
N PRO A 13 -33.57 -9.88 5.40
CA PRO A 13 -32.27 -10.31 5.93
C PRO A 13 -31.19 -9.26 5.64
N GLN A 14 -30.19 -9.18 6.53
CA GLN A 14 -29.02 -8.36 6.31
C GLN A 14 -28.18 -8.91 5.15
N ILE A 15 -27.60 -8.03 4.32
CA ILE A 15 -26.74 -8.42 3.19
C ILE A 15 -25.42 -9.04 3.68
N GLY A 16 -24.88 -8.54 4.80
CA GLY A 16 -23.77 -9.18 5.51
C GLY A 16 -22.38 -9.02 4.88
N SER A 17 -22.25 -8.26 3.79
CA SER A 17 -20.96 -7.98 3.13
C SER A 17 -20.75 -6.48 2.93
N GLN A 18 -19.48 -6.09 2.89
CA GLN A 18 -19.09 -4.74 2.47
C GLN A 18 -19.19 -4.62 0.94
N VAL A 19 -19.35 -3.38 0.45
CA VAL A 19 -19.13 -3.10 -0.98
C VAL A 19 -17.65 -3.30 -1.34
N SER A 20 -17.36 -3.45 -2.64
CA SER A 20 -15.98 -3.57 -3.13
C SER A 20 -15.15 -2.34 -2.74
N GLN A 21 -13.92 -2.59 -2.26
CA GLN A 21 -12.95 -1.56 -1.87
C GLN A 21 -12.26 -0.99 -3.11
N ILE A 22 -13.01 -0.21 -3.90
CA ILE A 22 -12.55 0.38 -5.15
C ILE A 22 -12.87 1.86 -5.15
N TYR A 23 -11.85 2.68 -5.44
CA TYR A 23 -12.03 4.12 -5.60
C TYR A 23 -11.21 4.60 -6.79
N ARG A 24 -11.79 5.46 -7.63
CA ARG A 24 -11.14 5.99 -8.82
C ARG A 24 -11.18 7.51 -8.83
N ARG A 25 -10.08 8.12 -9.25
CA ARG A 25 -9.95 9.56 -9.47
C ARG A 25 -9.09 9.87 -10.70
N LYS A 26 -9.20 11.09 -11.21
CA LYS A 26 -8.23 11.64 -12.17
C LYS A 26 -6.96 12.16 -11.50
N LEU A 27 -5.90 12.14 -12.30
CA LEU A 27 -4.66 12.89 -12.12
C LEU A 27 -4.26 13.40 -13.51
N GLY A 28 -4.55 14.67 -13.83
CA GLY A 28 -4.47 15.17 -15.19
C GLY A 28 -5.28 14.29 -16.15
N SER A 29 -4.63 13.79 -17.20
CA SER A 29 -5.24 12.88 -18.17
C SER A 29 -5.36 11.42 -17.69
N TYR A 30 -4.73 11.04 -16.58
CA TYR A 30 -4.66 9.65 -16.10
C TYR A 30 -5.82 9.31 -15.16
N GLU A 31 -6.21 8.03 -15.12
CA GLU A 31 -7.08 7.47 -14.08
C GLU A 31 -6.26 6.68 -13.07
N ILE A 32 -6.39 7.03 -11.79
CA ILE A 32 -5.80 6.29 -10.68
C ILE A 32 -6.93 5.56 -9.97
N THR A 33 -6.85 4.24 -9.87
CA THR A 33 -7.79 3.39 -9.15
C THR A 33 -7.10 2.68 -8.01
N VAL A 34 -7.58 2.86 -6.79
CA VAL A 34 -7.16 2.05 -5.64
C VAL A 34 -7.97 0.77 -5.66
N LEU A 35 -7.27 -0.35 -5.60
CA LEU A 35 -7.83 -1.69 -5.49
C LEU A 35 -7.44 -2.20 -4.11
N GLY A 36 -8.39 -2.21 -3.18
CA GLY A 36 -8.18 -2.76 -1.85
C GLY A 36 -7.99 -4.27 -1.93
N ASP A 37 -6.98 -4.79 -1.24
CA ASP A 37 -6.80 -6.22 -1.03
C ASP A 37 -7.51 -6.70 0.24
N GLY A 38 -8.06 -5.79 1.04
CA GLY A 38 -8.72 -6.08 2.31
C GLY A 38 -8.03 -5.39 3.47
N TYR A 39 -7.95 -6.05 4.62
CA TYR A 39 -7.27 -5.52 5.79
C TYR A 39 -6.64 -6.61 6.67
N VAL A 40 -5.74 -6.19 7.54
CA VAL A 40 -5.18 -6.98 8.63
C VAL A 40 -5.25 -6.18 9.93
N ASP A 41 -5.52 -6.86 11.05
CA ASP A 41 -5.49 -6.26 12.38
C ASP A 41 -4.13 -6.57 13.03
N LEU A 42 -3.32 -5.54 13.27
CA LEU A 42 -1.98 -5.65 13.83
C LEU A 42 -1.97 -5.20 15.28
N ALA A 43 -1.49 -6.05 16.18
CA ALA A 43 -1.41 -5.76 17.61
C ALA A 43 -0.15 -4.93 17.95
N HIS A 44 -0.09 -4.36 19.15
CA HIS A 44 1.03 -3.50 19.56
C HIS A 44 2.41 -4.14 19.48
N GLU A 45 2.50 -5.47 19.57
CA GLU A 45 3.75 -6.24 19.54
C GLU A 45 4.52 -6.07 18.22
N ILE A 46 3.85 -5.59 17.17
CA ILE A 46 4.51 -5.28 15.90
C ILE A 46 5.31 -3.98 15.94
N TRP A 47 5.14 -3.14 16.96
CA TRP A 47 5.86 -1.87 17.10
C TRP A 47 7.08 -2.06 18.01
N ALA A 48 8.27 -1.79 17.46
CA ALA A 48 9.50 -1.74 18.24
C ALA A 48 9.57 -0.49 19.11
N ASN A 49 8.95 0.60 18.65
CA ASN A 49 8.72 1.82 19.39
C ASN A 49 7.49 2.56 18.79
N PRO A 50 6.82 3.44 19.55
CA PRO A 50 6.96 3.70 21.00
C PRO A 50 6.32 2.60 21.88
N SER A 51 6.21 2.85 23.19
CA SER A 51 5.51 1.96 24.13
C SER A 51 4.00 1.83 23.83
N ALA A 52 3.40 0.74 24.28
CA ALA A 52 1.95 0.48 24.15
C ALA A 52 1.07 1.64 24.64
N ASP A 53 1.35 2.21 25.82
CA ASP A 53 0.57 3.35 26.34
C ASP A 53 0.63 4.58 25.42
N LYS A 54 1.78 4.80 24.76
CA LYS A 54 1.97 5.91 23.83
C LYS A 54 1.25 5.61 22.50
N LEU A 55 1.26 4.36 22.03
CA LEU A 55 0.46 3.90 20.90
C LEU A 55 -1.04 4.14 21.17
N ASP A 56 -1.57 3.67 22.30
CA ASP A 56 -2.98 3.90 22.68
C ASP A 56 -3.32 5.38 22.79
N GLY A 57 -2.38 6.20 23.28
CA GLY A 57 -2.52 7.65 23.29
C GLY A 57 -2.68 8.26 21.89
N TYR A 58 -2.00 7.71 20.88
CA TYR A 58 -2.16 8.12 19.48
C TYR A 58 -3.49 7.62 18.90
N LEU A 59 -3.83 6.36 19.12
CA LEU A 59 -5.08 5.76 18.64
C LEU A 59 -6.31 6.48 19.21
N ALA A 60 -6.30 6.81 20.51
CA ALA A 60 -7.37 7.56 21.16
C ALA A 60 -7.58 8.95 20.53
N LYS A 61 -6.50 9.66 20.19
CA LYS A 61 -6.59 10.97 19.49
C LYS A 61 -7.16 10.83 18.08
N ALA A 62 -6.94 9.69 17.43
CA ALA A 62 -7.49 9.35 16.13
C ALA A 62 -8.89 8.70 16.19
N PHE A 63 -9.49 8.58 17.38
CA PHE A 63 -10.77 7.89 17.62
C PHE A 63 -10.75 6.41 17.18
N GLN A 64 -9.58 5.77 17.28
CA GLN A 64 -9.38 4.35 16.99
C GLN A 64 -9.42 3.52 18.29
N PRO A 65 -9.85 2.25 18.24
CA PRO A 65 -9.82 1.37 19.40
C PRO A 65 -8.38 1.11 19.85
N PRO A 66 -8.15 0.89 21.16
CA PRO A 66 -6.82 0.58 21.69
C PRO A 66 -6.39 -0.86 21.34
N GLY A 67 -5.10 -1.13 21.48
CA GLY A 67 -4.52 -2.48 21.46
C GLY A 67 -4.35 -3.14 20.09
N SER A 68 -5.13 -2.76 19.08
CA SER A 68 -4.98 -3.27 17.72
C SER A 68 -5.28 -2.19 16.68
N ILE A 69 -4.48 -2.19 15.63
CA ILE A 69 -4.50 -1.22 14.54
C ILE A 69 -4.94 -1.97 13.30
N ARG A 70 -6.07 -1.53 12.73
CA ARG A 70 -6.54 -2.05 11.46
C ARG A 70 -5.81 -1.38 10.31
N ASN A 71 -5.06 -2.17 9.55
CA ASN A 71 -4.31 -1.75 8.39
C ASN A 71 -5.03 -2.23 7.13
N GLY A 72 -5.48 -1.30 6.29
CA GLY A 72 -5.91 -1.66 4.93
C GLY A 72 -4.71 -2.12 4.11
N VAL A 73 -4.93 -2.93 3.08
CA VAL A 73 -3.89 -3.29 2.10
C VAL A 73 -4.35 -2.76 0.76
N ASN A 74 -3.58 -1.88 0.13
CA ASN A 74 -3.99 -1.17 -1.08
C ASN A 74 -2.98 -1.36 -2.21
N ALA A 75 -3.47 -1.76 -3.38
CA ALA A 75 -2.74 -1.70 -4.66
C ALA A 75 -3.30 -0.56 -5.52
N TYR A 76 -2.49 -0.07 -6.47
CA TYR A 76 -2.86 1.08 -7.30
C TYR A 76 -2.77 0.75 -8.78
N LEU A 77 -3.87 0.92 -9.50
CA LEU A 77 -3.92 0.81 -10.94
C LEU A 77 -3.90 2.20 -11.57
N ILE A 78 -2.94 2.43 -12.46
CA ILE A 78 -2.74 3.67 -13.20
C ILE A 78 -3.07 3.38 -14.67
N ASN A 79 -4.14 4.00 -15.17
CA ASN A 79 -4.49 3.96 -16.58
C ASN A 79 -4.08 5.28 -17.25
N THR A 80 -3.09 5.21 -18.13
CA THR A 80 -2.55 6.38 -18.85
C THR A 80 -3.29 6.70 -20.15
N GLY A 81 -4.34 5.92 -20.47
CA GLY A 81 -5.01 5.88 -21.76
C GLY A 81 -4.25 5.07 -22.82
N LYS A 82 -3.04 4.61 -22.51
CA LYS A 82 -2.19 3.79 -23.40
C LYS A 82 -1.66 2.53 -22.73
N LYS A 83 -1.46 2.57 -21.41
CA LYS A 83 -1.01 1.44 -20.60
C LYS A 83 -1.79 1.33 -19.31
N LEU A 84 -1.90 0.11 -18.82
CA LEU A 84 -2.35 -0.25 -17.48
C LEU A 84 -1.13 -0.65 -16.64
N ILE A 85 -0.85 0.18 -15.63
CA ILE A 85 0.32 0.02 -14.77
C ILE A 85 -0.17 -0.23 -13.35
N LEU A 86 0.25 -1.34 -12.76
CA LEU A 86 -0.09 -1.72 -11.39
C LEU A 86 1.07 -1.36 -10.46
N VAL A 87 0.77 -0.84 -9.28
CA VAL A 87 1.72 -0.67 -8.17
C VAL A 87 1.29 -1.57 -7.02
N ASP A 88 2.16 -2.54 -6.70
CA ASP A 88 1.93 -3.64 -5.75
C ASP A 88 0.67 -4.49 -6.05
N SER A 89 0.41 -5.53 -5.26
CA SER A 89 -0.60 -6.55 -5.62
C SER A 89 -1.40 -7.17 -4.47
N GLY A 90 -1.14 -6.79 -3.22
CA GLY A 90 -1.80 -7.41 -2.07
C GLY A 90 -1.13 -8.71 -1.61
N ALA A 91 -1.76 -9.36 -0.64
CA ALA A 91 -1.20 -10.45 0.15
C ALA A 91 -1.57 -11.85 -0.31
N ALA A 92 -2.45 -11.97 -1.31
CA ALA A 92 -3.10 -13.25 -1.62
C ALA A 92 -3.65 -13.89 -0.33
N GLU A 93 -3.33 -15.17 -0.06
CA GLU A 93 -3.81 -15.88 1.13
C GLU A 93 -2.93 -15.68 2.38
N LEU A 94 -1.85 -14.89 2.29
CA LEU A 94 -0.83 -14.84 3.33
C LEU A 94 -1.24 -14.04 4.58
N PHE A 95 -2.25 -13.16 4.46
CA PHE A 95 -2.70 -12.28 5.55
C PHE A 95 -4.07 -12.71 6.13
N GLY A 96 -4.46 -13.96 5.89
CA GLY A 96 -5.70 -14.53 6.41
C GLY A 96 -6.93 -14.19 5.55
N PRO A 97 -8.14 -14.47 6.06
CA PRO A 97 -9.36 -14.48 5.24
C PRO A 97 -9.92 -13.09 4.89
N ASP A 98 -9.44 -12.05 5.57
CA ASP A 98 -9.88 -10.66 5.37
C ASP A 98 -9.02 -9.89 4.35
N ALA A 99 -8.03 -10.56 3.75
CA ALA A 99 -7.14 -10.06 2.69
C ALA A 99 -7.26 -10.91 1.40
N GLY A 100 -6.45 -10.63 0.37
CA GLY A 100 -6.47 -11.38 -0.89
C GLY A 100 -7.61 -11.00 -1.85
N LEU A 101 -8.26 -9.86 -1.63
CA LEU A 101 -9.40 -9.40 -2.43
C LEU A 101 -9.00 -8.71 -3.75
N PHE A 102 -7.71 -8.44 -3.97
CA PHE A 102 -7.20 -7.74 -5.15
C PHE A 102 -7.71 -8.33 -6.49
N PRO A 103 -7.62 -9.64 -6.77
CA PRO A 103 -8.08 -10.19 -8.05
C PRO A 103 -9.58 -10.00 -8.28
N GLY A 104 -10.37 -10.09 -7.21
CA GLY A 104 -11.81 -9.83 -7.24
C GLY A 104 -12.11 -8.37 -7.56
N ASN A 105 -11.40 -7.44 -6.92
CA ASN A 105 -11.59 -6.01 -7.17
C ASN A 105 -11.09 -5.57 -8.56
N LEU A 106 -10.05 -6.21 -9.10
CA LEU A 106 -9.64 -6.02 -10.50
C LEU A 106 -10.74 -6.44 -11.48
N SER A 107 -11.38 -7.59 -11.23
CA SER A 107 -12.50 -8.08 -12.03
C SER A 107 -13.72 -7.14 -11.98
N GLN A 108 -14.02 -6.55 -10.82
CA GLN A 108 -15.12 -5.59 -10.64
C GLN A 108 -14.94 -4.31 -11.45
N VAL A 109 -13.70 -3.91 -11.78
CA VAL A 109 -13.44 -2.79 -12.71
C VAL A 109 -13.38 -3.23 -14.18
N GLY A 110 -13.75 -4.46 -14.49
CA GLY A 110 -13.84 -5.01 -15.84
C GLY A 110 -12.50 -5.43 -16.44
N LEU A 111 -11.48 -5.61 -15.62
CA LEU A 111 -10.13 -5.97 -16.05
C LEU A 111 -9.76 -7.40 -15.59
N LYS A 112 -8.79 -7.97 -16.28
CA LYS A 112 -8.18 -9.25 -15.98
C LYS A 112 -6.69 -9.06 -15.71
N PRO A 113 -6.03 -10.02 -15.04
CA PRO A 113 -4.59 -9.96 -14.85
C PRO A 113 -3.80 -9.74 -16.16
N GLU A 114 -4.23 -10.35 -17.26
CA GLU A 114 -3.57 -10.24 -18.57
C GLU A 114 -3.67 -8.84 -19.21
N ASP A 115 -4.56 -7.98 -18.71
CA ASP A 115 -4.69 -6.60 -19.21
C ASP A 115 -3.60 -5.68 -18.65
N ILE A 116 -2.82 -6.10 -17.65
CA ILE A 116 -1.78 -5.29 -17.02
C ILE A 116 -0.49 -5.35 -17.85
N ASP A 117 -0.01 -4.19 -18.30
CA ASP A 117 1.21 -4.08 -19.11
C ASP A 117 2.48 -4.06 -18.26
N LYS A 118 2.40 -3.45 -17.08
CA LYS A 118 3.56 -3.17 -16.23
C LYS A 118 3.18 -3.26 -14.75
N VAL A 119 4.06 -3.84 -13.95
CA VAL A 119 3.95 -3.83 -12.48
C VAL A 119 5.15 -3.12 -11.88
N LEU A 120 4.91 -2.28 -10.89
CA LEU A 120 5.90 -1.55 -10.11
C LEU A 120 5.84 -2.04 -8.66
N ILE A 121 6.98 -2.47 -8.12
CA ILE A 121 7.06 -3.01 -6.76
C ILE A 121 7.67 -1.96 -5.84
N THR A 122 6.90 -1.49 -4.86
CA THR A 122 7.44 -0.56 -3.84
C THR A 122 8.50 -1.27 -2.99
N HIS A 123 8.20 -2.48 -2.55
CA HIS A 123 9.11 -3.37 -1.81
C HIS A 123 8.57 -4.81 -1.81
N MET A 124 9.38 -5.79 -1.39
CA MET A 124 9.07 -7.22 -1.55
C MET A 124 8.49 -7.91 -0.29
N HIS A 125 7.74 -7.18 0.53
CA HIS A 125 6.97 -7.82 1.61
C HIS A 125 5.77 -8.60 1.08
N PRO A 126 5.27 -9.59 1.85
CA PRO A 126 4.24 -10.51 1.37
C PRO A 126 2.98 -9.84 0.85
N ASP A 127 2.51 -8.79 1.51
CA ASP A 127 1.31 -8.03 1.15
C ASP A 127 1.47 -7.06 -0.03
N HIS A 128 2.65 -7.06 -0.65
CA HIS A 128 2.93 -6.29 -1.85
C HIS A 128 3.15 -7.19 -3.07
N ILE A 129 3.81 -8.34 -2.89
CA ILE A 129 4.22 -9.21 -4.01
C ILE A 129 3.46 -10.54 -4.11
N ALA A 130 2.79 -10.99 -3.05
CA ALA A 130 2.16 -12.31 -3.07
C ALA A 130 0.94 -12.35 -3.98
N GLY A 131 0.22 -11.24 -4.12
CA GLY A 131 -0.88 -11.10 -5.09
C GLY A 131 -0.44 -11.21 -6.55
N LEU A 132 0.86 -11.28 -6.85
CA LEU A 132 1.37 -11.60 -8.19
C LEU A 132 1.53 -13.11 -8.43
N LEU A 133 1.33 -13.96 -7.43
CA LEU A 133 1.54 -15.40 -7.55
C LEU A 133 0.19 -16.14 -7.55
N THR A 134 0.12 -17.22 -8.32
CA THR A 134 -0.96 -18.21 -8.16
C THR A 134 -0.71 -19.06 -6.92
N THR A 135 -1.73 -19.80 -6.47
CA THR A 135 -1.61 -20.78 -5.37
C THR A 135 -0.55 -21.85 -5.62
N GLU A 136 -0.22 -22.12 -6.88
CA GLU A 136 0.82 -23.06 -7.31
C GLU A 136 2.22 -22.39 -7.40
N GLY A 137 2.33 -21.09 -7.12
CA GLY A 137 3.56 -20.31 -7.24
C GLY A 137 3.91 -19.89 -8.66
N GLY A 138 2.95 -19.93 -9.59
CA GLY A 138 3.11 -19.41 -10.96
C GLY A 138 2.83 -17.91 -11.05
N MET A 139 2.94 -17.33 -12.25
CA MET A 139 2.59 -15.92 -12.49
C MET A 139 1.07 -15.74 -12.53
N LEU A 140 0.53 -14.82 -11.71
CA LEU A 140 -0.86 -14.38 -11.84
C LEU A 140 -1.02 -13.36 -12.97
N ILE A 141 -0.02 -12.50 -13.20
CA ILE A 141 -0.02 -11.45 -14.23
C ILE A 141 1.04 -11.83 -15.28
N PRO A 142 0.73 -12.78 -16.18
CA PRO A 142 1.76 -13.42 -16.99
C PRO A 142 2.36 -12.50 -18.04
N ASP A 143 1.68 -11.43 -18.47
CA ASP A 143 2.10 -10.60 -19.61
C ASP A 143 2.86 -9.33 -19.24
N ALA A 144 2.83 -8.93 -17.96
CA ALA A 144 3.43 -7.68 -17.52
C ALA A 144 4.98 -7.72 -17.47
N GLU A 145 5.59 -6.56 -17.73
CA GLU A 145 6.97 -6.27 -17.33
C GLU A 145 7.00 -5.86 -15.86
N ILE A 146 7.88 -6.46 -15.07
CA ILE A 146 7.95 -6.23 -13.62
C ILE A 146 9.14 -5.36 -13.28
N HIS A 147 8.93 -4.18 -12.70
CA HIS A 147 9.99 -3.30 -12.25
C HIS A 147 10.14 -3.35 -10.72
N VAL A 148 11.37 -3.59 -10.29
CA VAL A 148 11.75 -3.63 -8.88
C VAL A 148 13.13 -3.00 -8.70
N GLU A 149 13.34 -2.32 -7.58
CA GLU A 149 14.65 -1.75 -7.28
C GLU A 149 15.67 -2.88 -7.02
N SER A 150 16.88 -2.71 -7.54
CA SER A 150 17.90 -3.75 -7.55
C SER A 150 18.39 -4.15 -6.16
N THR A 151 18.54 -3.20 -5.24
CA THR A 151 18.87 -3.43 -3.82
C THR A 151 17.79 -4.23 -3.13
N GLU A 152 16.52 -3.92 -3.42
CA GLU A 152 15.36 -4.65 -2.91
C GLU A 152 15.38 -6.11 -3.34
N LEU A 153 15.47 -6.36 -4.65
CA LEU A 153 15.50 -7.72 -5.19
C LEU A 153 16.70 -8.51 -4.67
N ASN A 154 17.88 -7.87 -4.62
CA ASN A 154 19.09 -8.51 -4.13
C ASN A 154 18.98 -8.86 -2.63
N TYR A 155 18.35 -8.02 -1.82
CA TYR A 155 18.19 -8.28 -0.39
C TYR A 155 17.28 -9.49 -0.15
N TRP A 156 16.05 -9.47 -0.68
CA TRP A 156 15.05 -10.52 -0.40
C TRP A 156 15.34 -11.86 -1.05
N THR A 157 16.33 -11.94 -1.93
CA THR A 157 16.80 -13.19 -2.54
C THR A 157 18.11 -13.71 -1.92
N ASN A 158 18.71 -12.96 -0.99
CA ASN A 158 20.02 -13.27 -0.40
C ASN A 158 19.91 -14.10 0.89
N ALA A 159 20.60 -15.25 0.92
CA ALA A 159 20.59 -16.17 2.06
C ALA A 159 21.33 -15.64 3.31
N GLU A 160 22.38 -14.84 3.12
CA GLU A 160 23.08 -14.19 4.24
C GLU A 160 22.20 -13.13 4.89
N ALA A 161 21.52 -12.30 4.10
CA ALA A 161 20.52 -11.35 4.58
C ALA A 161 19.41 -12.06 5.36
N GLN A 162 18.86 -13.15 4.81
CA GLN A 162 17.87 -13.98 5.51
C GLN A 162 18.38 -14.45 6.88
N SER A 163 19.63 -14.93 6.96
CA SER A 163 20.20 -15.42 8.23
C SER A 163 20.34 -14.36 9.32
N LYS A 164 20.47 -13.08 8.93
CA LYS A 164 20.63 -11.93 9.84
C LYS A 164 19.31 -11.22 10.14
N SER A 165 18.25 -11.53 9.39
CA SER A 165 16.92 -10.93 9.56
C SER A 165 16.22 -11.41 10.83
N VAL A 166 15.24 -10.63 11.27
CA VAL A 166 14.34 -11.01 12.37
C VAL A 166 13.53 -12.26 12.01
N GLU A 167 13.20 -13.08 13.00
CA GLU A 167 12.61 -14.41 12.78
C GLU A 167 11.31 -14.35 11.96
N ILE A 168 10.46 -13.36 12.22
CA ILE A 168 9.18 -13.18 11.51
C ILE A 168 9.36 -12.92 10.01
N SER A 169 10.48 -12.31 9.61
CA SER A 169 10.76 -11.96 8.21
C SER A 169 11.51 -13.03 7.44
N LYS A 170 12.08 -14.04 8.12
CA LYS A 170 12.86 -15.10 7.47
C LYS A 170 12.07 -15.85 6.38
N PRO A 171 10.78 -16.21 6.57
CA PRO A 171 10.00 -16.87 5.52
C PRO A 171 9.77 -15.97 4.29
N TRP A 172 9.83 -14.65 4.43
CA TRP A 172 9.59 -13.72 3.32
C TRP A 172 10.71 -13.77 2.27
N PHE A 173 11.91 -14.20 2.64
CA PHE A 173 13.00 -14.44 1.67
C PHE A 173 12.75 -15.67 0.79
N ASP A 174 12.06 -16.70 1.32
CA ASP A 174 11.62 -17.84 0.50
C ASP A 174 10.57 -17.39 -0.52
N LEU A 175 9.63 -16.54 -0.10
CA LEU A 175 8.68 -15.88 -0.99
C LEU A 175 9.42 -15.05 -2.05
N GLY A 176 10.39 -14.22 -1.68
CA GLY A 176 11.16 -13.40 -2.61
C GLY A 176 11.90 -14.23 -3.67
N ARG A 177 12.52 -15.35 -3.29
CA ARG A 177 13.14 -16.29 -4.24
C ARG A 177 12.13 -17.01 -5.13
N GLY A 178 11.00 -17.43 -4.55
CA GLY A 178 9.90 -18.04 -5.30
C GLY A 178 9.33 -17.09 -6.34
N TRP A 179 9.11 -15.84 -5.94
CA TRP A 179 8.64 -14.76 -6.80
C TRP A 179 9.63 -14.44 -7.91
N GLN A 180 10.92 -14.30 -7.60
CA GLN A 180 11.97 -14.07 -8.60
C GLN A 180 11.99 -15.19 -9.64
N LYS A 181 11.87 -16.45 -9.19
CA LYS A 181 11.82 -17.61 -10.08
C LYS A 181 10.55 -17.62 -10.94
N ALA A 182 9.40 -17.27 -10.39
CA ALA A 182 8.13 -17.27 -11.11
C ALA A 182 8.13 -16.25 -12.26
N TYR A 183 8.72 -15.08 -12.04
CA TYR A 183 8.81 -13.97 -13.00
C TYR A 183 10.17 -13.88 -13.72
N ASP A 184 10.94 -14.97 -13.76
CA ASP A 184 12.21 -15.01 -14.48
C ASP A 184 12.04 -14.59 -15.95
N GLY A 185 12.94 -13.74 -16.45
CA GLY A 185 12.85 -13.14 -17.78
C GLY A 185 11.81 -12.04 -17.96
N ARG A 186 11.01 -11.71 -16.93
CA ARG A 186 10.04 -10.59 -16.92
C ARG A 186 10.44 -9.44 -15.98
N ILE A 187 11.43 -9.67 -15.12
CA ILE A 187 11.94 -8.69 -14.16
C ILE A 187 12.95 -7.74 -14.83
N SER A 188 12.68 -6.45 -14.73
CA SER A 188 13.54 -5.35 -15.15
C SER A 188 13.92 -4.50 -13.94
N THR A 189 15.17 -4.59 -13.49
CA THR A 189 15.62 -3.85 -12.30
C THR A 189 16.00 -2.40 -12.63
N PHE A 190 15.85 -1.53 -11.64
CA PHE A 190 16.36 -0.15 -11.66
C PHE A 190 17.11 0.15 -10.36
N HIS A 191 17.76 1.31 -10.26
CA HIS A 191 18.48 1.71 -9.06
C HIS A 191 18.33 3.21 -8.80
N GLY A 192 18.02 3.57 -7.55
CA GLY A 192 17.84 4.96 -7.13
C GLY A 192 16.70 5.66 -7.87
N GLU A 193 16.80 6.99 -7.99
CA GLU A 193 15.81 7.77 -8.73
C GLU A 193 15.89 7.45 -10.23
N THR A 194 14.79 6.97 -10.82
CA THR A 194 14.75 6.51 -12.21
C THR A 194 13.41 6.88 -12.85
N TYR A 195 13.45 7.50 -14.04
CA TYR A 195 12.26 7.69 -14.87
C TYR A 195 11.90 6.38 -15.59
N LEU A 196 10.72 5.83 -15.30
CA LEU A 196 10.24 4.54 -15.83
C LEU A 196 9.32 4.68 -17.05
N GLY A 197 9.19 5.90 -17.59
CA GLY A 197 8.28 6.22 -18.69
C GLY A 197 6.88 6.57 -18.20
N ASP A 198 6.03 7.01 -19.13
CA ASP A 198 4.59 7.22 -18.89
C ASP A 198 4.27 8.15 -17.70
N GLY A 199 5.11 9.18 -17.46
CA GLY A 199 4.93 10.11 -16.35
C GLY A 199 5.28 9.54 -14.97
N ILE A 200 5.97 8.39 -14.91
CA ILE A 200 6.31 7.70 -13.67
C ILE A 200 7.80 7.83 -13.37
N THR A 201 8.11 8.30 -12.16
CA THR A 201 9.48 8.36 -11.62
C THR A 201 9.54 7.56 -10.32
N ALA A 202 10.37 6.53 -10.28
CA ALA A 202 10.76 5.85 -9.04
C ALA A 202 11.72 6.73 -8.24
N PHE A 203 11.58 6.77 -6.92
CA PHE A 203 12.50 7.49 -6.03
C PHE A 203 12.73 6.72 -4.72
N PRO A 204 13.94 6.79 -4.14
CA PRO A 204 14.31 5.97 -2.99
C PRO A 204 13.61 6.44 -1.71
N LEU A 205 13.06 5.49 -0.95
CA LEU A 205 12.46 5.67 0.37
C LEU A 205 12.99 4.60 1.37
N PRO A 206 14.33 4.40 1.49
CA PRO A 206 14.88 3.32 2.29
C PRO A 206 14.53 3.45 3.77
N GLY A 207 14.49 2.31 4.46
CA GLY A 207 14.28 2.26 5.91
C GLY A 207 13.36 1.12 6.31
N HIS A 208 12.17 1.05 5.69
CA HIS A 208 11.26 -0.08 5.88
C HIS A 208 11.88 -1.37 5.34
N SER A 209 12.38 -1.31 4.11
CA SER A 209 13.27 -2.28 3.49
C SER A 209 14.45 -1.51 2.86
N PRO A 210 15.56 -2.17 2.49
CA PRO A 210 16.75 -1.47 2.02
C PRO A 210 16.59 -0.83 0.63
N GLY A 211 15.75 -1.39 -0.25
CA GLY A 211 15.44 -0.86 -1.57
C GLY A 211 14.01 -0.34 -1.69
N HIS A 212 13.35 -0.04 -0.56
CA HIS A 212 12.00 0.52 -0.55
C HIS A 212 11.91 1.76 -1.46
N THR A 213 10.90 1.76 -2.32
CA THR A 213 10.75 2.71 -3.42
C THR A 213 9.38 3.38 -3.38
N GLY A 214 9.38 4.70 -3.51
CA GLY A 214 8.20 5.49 -3.84
C GLY A 214 8.07 5.72 -5.34
N TYR A 215 6.85 5.98 -5.80
CA TYR A 215 6.57 6.32 -7.19
C TYR A 215 5.85 7.66 -7.29
N ARG A 216 6.45 8.61 -8.03
CA ARG A 216 5.82 9.88 -8.39
C ARG A 216 5.16 9.72 -9.74
N ILE A 217 3.86 9.98 -9.80
CA ILE A 217 3.05 9.94 -11.02
C ILE A 217 2.72 11.37 -11.40
N GLU A 218 2.98 11.75 -12.65
CA GLU A 218 2.78 13.11 -13.16
C GLU A 218 2.01 13.11 -14.48
N SER A 219 0.99 13.95 -14.58
CA SER A 219 0.19 14.12 -15.79
C SER A 219 -0.43 15.51 -15.82
N GLU A 220 -0.27 16.22 -16.93
CA GLU A 220 -0.82 17.57 -17.16
C GLU A 220 -0.52 18.60 -16.05
N GLY A 221 0.64 18.46 -15.39
CA GLY A 221 1.07 19.35 -14.30
C GLY A 221 0.51 18.99 -12.92
N GLU A 222 -0.30 17.93 -12.81
CA GLU A 222 -0.67 17.33 -11.53
C GLU A 222 0.33 16.25 -11.12
N SER A 223 0.49 16.05 -9.80
CA SER A 223 1.39 15.04 -9.24
C SER A 223 0.75 14.26 -8.07
N LEU A 224 1.09 12.98 -7.98
CA LEU A 224 0.72 12.06 -6.90
C LEU A 224 1.97 11.28 -6.46
N LEU A 225 2.15 11.09 -5.15
CA LEU A 225 3.20 10.23 -4.60
C LEU A 225 2.58 8.95 -4.02
N ILE A 226 2.93 7.79 -4.57
CA ILE A 226 2.66 6.50 -3.97
C ILE A 226 3.89 6.14 -3.12
N ILE A 227 3.72 6.07 -1.80
CA ILE A 227 4.84 6.02 -0.84
C ILE A 227 5.00 4.65 -0.17
N GLY A 228 4.27 3.63 -0.62
CA GLY A 228 4.25 2.28 -0.04
C GLY A 228 4.19 2.32 1.49
N ASP A 229 5.09 1.57 2.10
CA ASP A 229 5.21 1.42 3.57
C ASP A 229 6.17 2.40 4.26
N ALA A 230 6.48 3.54 3.64
CA ALA A 230 7.12 4.64 4.38
C ALA A 230 6.27 5.06 5.60
N VAL A 231 4.95 4.81 5.53
CA VAL A 231 3.99 4.92 6.63
C VAL A 231 3.07 3.71 6.65
N ILE A 232 3.05 3.00 7.77
CA ILE A 232 2.15 1.87 8.04
C ILE A 232 0.98 2.23 8.98
N SER A 233 0.99 3.42 9.60
CA SER A 233 -0.17 3.91 10.37
C SER A 233 -0.26 5.43 10.37
N ALA A 234 -1.37 5.95 9.82
CA ALA A 234 -1.62 7.38 9.77
C ALA A 234 -1.79 8.02 11.17
N ALA A 235 -2.40 7.30 12.11
CA ALA A 235 -2.64 7.79 13.47
C ALA A 235 -1.32 7.97 14.26
N ILE A 236 -0.31 7.17 13.92
CA ILE A 236 0.95 7.09 14.67
C ILE A 236 2.04 7.88 13.95
N GLN A 237 2.43 7.49 12.74
CA GLN A 237 3.72 7.88 12.17
C GLN A 237 3.77 9.30 11.59
N PHE A 238 2.63 9.94 11.31
CA PHE A 238 2.63 11.40 11.04
C PHE A 238 2.90 12.20 12.32
N THR A 239 2.35 11.76 13.44
CA THR A 239 2.57 12.40 14.75
C THR A 239 3.96 12.06 15.30
N ASP A 240 4.41 10.82 15.11
CA ASP A 240 5.64 10.25 15.64
C ASP A 240 6.47 9.60 14.53
N ILE A 241 7.31 10.41 13.89
CA ILE A 241 8.17 9.93 12.80
C ILE A 241 9.22 8.92 13.27
N GLU A 242 9.42 8.77 14.58
CA GLU A 242 10.33 7.81 15.18
C GLU A 242 9.69 6.44 15.42
N ALA A 243 8.38 6.29 15.22
CA ALA A 243 7.67 5.03 15.40
C ALA A 243 8.05 3.99 14.32
N MET A 244 8.39 2.78 14.76
CA MET A 244 9.03 1.72 13.99
C MET A 244 8.30 0.40 14.16
N ALA A 245 8.16 -0.35 13.07
CA ALA A 245 7.79 -1.74 13.13
C ALA A 245 9.00 -2.61 13.51
N ILE A 246 8.77 -3.79 14.08
CA ILE A 246 9.82 -4.75 14.44
C ILE A 246 10.59 -5.31 13.24
N TRP A 247 10.03 -5.19 12.03
CA TRP A 247 10.61 -5.67 10.77
C TRP A 247 11.19 -4.54 9.91
N ASP A 248 11.12 -3.28 10.36
CA ASP A 248 11.78 -2.19 9.64
C ASP A 248 13.29 -2.43 9.61
N TYR A 249 13.88 -2.35 8.41
CA TYR A 249 15.28 -2.63 8.16
C TYR A 249 16.26 -1.68 8.88
N SER A 250 15.95 -0.38 8.89
CA SER A 250 16.84 0.66 9.43
C SER A 250 16.04 1.80 10.06
N ALA A 251 16.19 1.97 11.38
CA ALA A 251 15.54 3.07 12.10
C ALA A 251 16.04 4.44 11.68
N GLU A 252 17.35 4.58 11.46
CA GLU A 252 17.94 5.84 11.00
C GLU A 252 17.38 6.24 9.63
N ASP A 253 17.36 5.31 8.68
CA ASP A 253 16.86 5.58 7.34
C ASP A 253 15.35 5.82 7.35
N SER A 254 14.56 5.02 8.07
CA SER A 254 13.11 5.23 8.19
C SER A 254 12.74 6.62 8.70
N ILE A 255 13.43 7.10 9.75
CA ILE A 255 13.20 8.43 10.32
C ILE A 255 13.58 9.52 9.30
N LYS A 256 14.75 9.38 8.67
CA LYS A 256 15.24 10.34 7.67
C LYS A 256 14.34 10.39 6.43
N THR A 257 13.89 9.23 5.97
CA THR A 257 12.98 9.05 4.84
C THR A 257 11.65 9.71 5.14
N ARG A 258 10.98 9.35 6.25
CA ARG A 258 9.71 9.98 6.64
C ARG A 258 9.84 11.48 6.78
N LYS A 259 10.89 11.97 7.44
CA LYS A 259 11.12 13.40 7.61
C LYS A 259 11.24 14.13 6.26
N THR A 260 12.08 13.62 5.36
CA THR A 260 12.32 14.23 4.04
C THR A 260 11.05 14.20 3.19
N LEU A 261 10.38 13.06 3.15
CA LEU A 261 9.13 12.86 2.43
C LEU A 261 8.03 13.82 2.93
N PHE A 262 7.83 13.90 4.25
CA PHE A 262 6.81 14.76 4.85
C PHE A 262 7.13 16.23 4.68
N ASP A 263 8.41 16.62 4.81
CA ASP A 263 8.85 17.98 4.57
C ASP A 263 8.56 18.42 3.13
N MET A 264 8.87 17.57 2.14
CA MET A 264 8.57 17.79 0.72
C MET A 264 7.07 17.84 0.47
N ALA A 265 6.32 16.80 0.86
CA ALA A 265 4.89 16.70 0.58
C ALA A 265 4.08 17.84 1.23
N ALA A 266 4.44 18.28 2.44
CA ALA A 266 3.79 19.41 3.09
C ALA A 266 4.13 20.76 2.45
N THR A 267 5.36 20.92 1.95
CA THR A 267 5.80 22.16 1.28
C THR A 267 5.14 22.31 -0.08
N ASP A 268 5.20 21.25 -0.88
CA ASP A 268 4.70 21.25 -2.26
C ASP A 268 3.18 21.05 -2.33
N ARG A 269 2.57 20.63 -1.21
CA ARG A 269 1.15 20.24 -1.11
C ARG A 269 0.78 19.15 -2.11
N THR A 270 1.71 18.22 -2.35
CA THR A 270 1.49 17.08 -3.23
C THR A 270 0.65 16.03 -2.51
N VAL A 271 -0.32 15.45 -3.23
CA VAL A 271 -1.11 14.33 -2.69
C VAL A 271 -0.18 13.13 -2.50
N ILE A 272 -0.31 12.47 -1.35
CA ILE A 272 0.33 11.19 -1.07
C ILE A 272 -0.74 10.08 -1.00
N THR A 273 -0.30 8.85 -1.23
CA THR A 273 -1.04 7.64 -0.93
C THR A 273 -0.10 6.53 -0.47
N ALA A 274 -0.55 5.69 0.46
CA ALA A 274 0.26 4.64 1.09
C ALA A 274 -0.55 3.36 1.26
N THR A 275 0.12 2.21 1.34
CA THR A 275 -0.55 0.90 1.37
C THR A 275 -1.46 0.75 2.59
N HIS A 276 -1.02 1.21 3.76
CA HIS A 276 -1.68 0.91 5.04
C HIS A 276 -2.41 2.07 5.71
N ILE A 277 -2.56 3.21 5.04
CA ILE A 277 -3.37 4.31 5.58
C ILE A 277 -4.86 4.13 5.23
N PRO A 278 -5.79 4.84 5.90
CA PRO A 278 -7.22 4.59 5.74
C PRO A 278 -7.68 4.76 4.28
N PHE A 279 -8.34 3.72 3.74
CA PHE A 279 -8.93 3.72 2.40
C PHE A 279 -9.87 4.93 2.19
N PRO A 280 -9.82 5.63 1.04
CA PRO A 280 -9.10 5.29 -0.19
C PRO A 280 -7.65 5.81 -0.25
N SER A 281 -7.06 6.15 0.89
CA SER A 281 -5.62 6.42 1.04
C SER A 281 -5.06 7.65 0.34
N PHE A 282 -5.88 8.51 -0.26
CA PHE A 282 -5.41 9.80 -0.77
C PHE A 282 -5.49 10.89 0.29
N GLY A 283 -4.41 11.64 0.46
CA GLY A 283 -4.42 12.80 1.35
C GLY A 283 -3.16 13.65 1.23
N TYR A 284 -3.09 14.64 2.10
CA TYR A 284 -2.01 15.62 2.19
C TYR A 284 -1.28 15.47 3.51
N VAL A 285 -0.06 15.98 3.54
CA VAL A 285 0.72 16.10 4.77
C VAL A 285 0.64 17.54 5.25
N ASP A 286 0.13 17.75 6.47
CA ASP A 286 0.15 19.06 7.13
C ASP A 286 1.27 19.11 8.16
N ARG A 287 2.05 20.20 8.16
CA ARG A 287 3.10 20.43 9.16
C ARG A 287 2.49 21.18 10.34
N ARG A 288 2.55 20.59 11.53
CA ARG A 288 2.02 21.19 12.76
C ARG A 288 3.01 22.17 13.39
N ALA A 289 2.47 23.08 14.19
CA ALA A 289 3.26 24.11 14.88
C ALA A 289 4.25 23.55 15.91
N ASP A 290 3.98 22.36 16.44
CA ASP A 290 4.86 21.65 17.38
C ASP A 290 5.97 20.84 16.69
N GLY A 291 6.04 20.87 15.35
CA GLY A 291 7.03 20.17 14.55
C GLY A 291 6.62 18.75 14.12
N SER A 292 5.48 18.25 14.60
CA SER A 292 4.89 17.00 14.11
C SER A 292 4.19 17.20 12.75
N TYR A 293 3.71 16.11 12.16
CA TYR A 293 2.91 16.14 10.94
C TYR A 293 1.50 15.58 11.22
N ALA A 294 0.58 15.84 10.30
CA ALA A 294 -0.70 15.17 10.28
C ALA A 294 -1.06 14.75 8.86
N TYR A 295 -1.72 13.60 8.77
CA TYR A 295 -2.43 13.21 7.57
C TYR A 295 -3.75 13.96 7.48
N VAL A 296 -3.99 14.60 6.34
CA VAL A 296 -5.25 15.26 6.01
C VAL A 296 -5.87 14.52 4.83
N PRO A 297 -6.91 13.70 5.04
CA PRO A 297 -7.57 12.97 3.96
C PRO A 297 -8.02 13.91 2.84
N GLU A 298 -7.87 13.48 1.60
CA GLU A 298 -8.45 14.18 0.45
C GLU A 298 -9.99 14.06 0.52
N GLU A 299 -10.68 15.13 0.16
CA GLU A 299 -12.13 15.09 -0.01
C GLU A 299 -12.51 14.13 -1.15
N TRP A 300 -13.65 13.48 -1.00
CA TRP A 300 -14.17 12.57 -2.02
C TRP A 300 -14.35 13.29 -3.36
N ARG A 301 -13.71 12.78 -4.41
CA ARG A 301 -13.90 13.29 -5.77
C ARG A 301 -15.09 12.58 -6.42
N TYR A 302 -16.15 13.32 -6.67
CA TYR A 302 -17.38 12.80 -7.27
C TYR A 302 -17.28 12.54 -8.79
N GLY A 303 -16.30 13.14 -9.46
CA GLY A 303 -16.15 13.09 -10.91
C GLY A 303 -14.84 12.43 -11.35
N LEU A 304 -14.91 11.86 -12.57
CA LEU A 304 -13.76 11.53 -13.41
C LEU A 304 -13.61 12.60 -14.51
#